data_AF-A0A8J2W6J5-F1
#
_entry.id   AF-A0A8J2W6J5-F1
#
_cell.length_a   1.000
_cell.length_b   1.000
_cell.length_c   1.000
_cell.angle_alpha   90.00
_cell.angle_beta   90.00
_cell.angle_gamma   90.00
#
_symmetry.space_group_name_H-M   'P 1'
#
loop_
_entity.id
_entity.type
_entity.pdbx_description
1 polymer ?
#
loop_
_entity_poly.entity_id
_entity_poly.type
_entity_poly.pdbx_seq_one_letter_code
_entity_poly.pdbx_strand_id
1 'polypeptide(L)'
;MSIFCSKKKEIVSDDCKTSTCYASKLEKHLSICNARKQEQPDYIVHNINIPPYEEDFKRLPLSQILATKILQVIEKVNSLYDKYLKDAIITLPEEPIHKAVLDEFNEPGRTESSLRHLRQASQLLHVVEQQELVKSNTCYVELGAGKGHLSYYAWWAWCKNTDSHVLLVDRASLRHKRDNKLRDSRYNKSTEDLNSENQNNSHRIRADLAHLWLDKVPAVQACNRVVGVAKHLCGVATDYALRCITSEVVLHRVMGIVLATCCHHRCERPMYIANKYLQNMGITAEEFNVIVGIVSWATCGDGRSRQRRSQETETEKDNNTSDMNEKEAGNTTLAGDLGTKNIKISQEQREIIGRKAKVLLDYGRVLYLKDCGFDARLVHYVPTSVSLENVCIIAKKLS
;
A
#
# COMPACT_ATOMS: atom_id res chain seq x y z
N MET A 1 -16.33 31.40 -11.88
CA MET A 1 -17.27 30.27 -11.99
C MET A 1 -16.72 29.13 -11.13
N SER A 2 -17.29 28.98 -9.95
CA SER A 2 -16.72 28.26 -8.80
C SER A 2 -17.07 26.78 -8.85
N ILE A 3 -16.08 25.89 -8.88
CA ILE A 3 -16.29 24.45 -8.67
C ILE A 3 -15.74 24.09 -7.29
N PHE A 4 -16.61 24.13 -6.28
CA PHE A 4 -16.39 23.51 -4.99
C PHE A 4 -16.45 21.99 -5.15
N CYS A 5 -15.30 21.32 -5.15
CA CYS A 5 -15.25 19.86 -4.96
C CYS A 5 -15.38 19.58 -3.45
N SER A 6 -16.62 19.50 -2.98
CA SER A 6 -16.96 19.03 -1.63
C SER A 6 -16.47 17.59 -1.47
N LYS A 7 -15.43 17.41 -0.63
CA LYS A 7 -14.92 16.10 -0.20
C LYS A 7 -16.06 15.27 0.38
N LYS A 8 -16.53 14.26 -0.34
CA LYS A 8 -17.49 13.27 0.14
C LYS A 8 -16.78 12.34 1.15
N LYS A 9 -16.95 12.60 2.45
CA LYS A 9 -16.56 11.65 3.51
C LYS A 9 -17.66 10.60 3.65
N GLU A 10 -17.36 9.36 3.27
CA GLU A 10 -18.13 8.19 3.70
C GLU A 10 -17.74 7.87 5.15
N ILE A 11 -18.72 7.61 6.01
CA ILE A 11 -18.52 7.29 7.42
C ILE A 11 -18.97 5.83 7.63
N VAL A 12 -18.16 5.05 8.35
CA VAL A 12 -18.59 3.76 8.90
C VAL A 12 -19.20 4.07 10.25
N SER A 13 -20.49 3.76 10.44
CA SER A 13 -21.12 3.89 11.74
C SER A 13 -20.54 2.82 12.68
N ASP A 14 -20.07 3.22 13.87
CA ASP A 14 -19.59 2.30 14.91
C ASP A 14 -20.69 1.32 15.36
N ASP A 15 -21.96 1.72 15.23
CA ASP A 15 -23.14 0.91 15.58
C ASP A 15 -23.62 0.00 14.43
N CYS A 16 -23.15 0.18 13.20
CA CYS A 16 -23.66 -0.54 12.02
C CYS A 16 -22.51 -0.90 11.06
N LYS A 17 -21.71 -1.92 11.40
CA LYS A 17 -20.55 -2.35 10.61
C LYS A 17 -20.93 -2.80 9.17
N THR A 18 -22.19 -3.08 8.84
CA THR A 18 -22.58 -3.64 7.53
C THR A 18 -22.81 -2.62 6.40
N SER A 19 -22.75 -1.32 6.66
CA SER A 19 -23.00 -0.29 5.64
C SER A 19 -22.16 0.97 5.84
N THR A 20 -21.42 1.37 4.80
CA THR A 20 -20.91 2.74 4.66
C THR A 20 -22.06 3.63 4.18
N CYS A 21 -22.30 4.75 4.88
CA CYS A 21 -23.24 5.77 4.43
C CYS A 21 -22.55 7.12 4.29
N TYR A 22 -23.10 7.98 3.43
CA TYR A 22 -22.69 9.38 3.38
C TYR A 22 -22.98 10.05 4.73
N ALA A 23 -22.10 10.94 5.18
CA ALA A 23 -22.29 11.69 6.42
C ALA A 23 -23.68 12.37 6.49
N SER A 24 -24.14 12.92 5.37
CA SER A 24 -25.47 13.55 5.24
C SER A 24 -26.66 12.59 5.37
N LYS A 25 -26.42 11.28 5.36
CA LYS A 25 -27.45 10.23 5.46
C LYS A 25 -27.31 9.39 6.73
N LEU A 26 -26.39 9.76 7.64
CA LEU A 26 -26.10 9.00 8.84
C LEU A 26 -27.29 8.97 9.80
N GLU A 27 -27.94 10.09 10.08
CA GLU A 27 -29.13 10.12 10.96
C GLU A 27 -30.27 9.24 10.43
N LYS A 28 -30.56 9.33 9.13
CA LYS A 28 -31.58 8.49 8.48
C LYS A 28 -31.19 7.02 8.47
N HIS A 29 -29.90 6.70 8.42
CA HIS A 29 -29.41 5.33 8.51
C HIS A 29 -29.52 4.77 9.94
N LEU A 30 -29.15 5.57 10.93
CA LEU A 30 -29.25 5.18 12.36
C LEU A 30 -30.70 4.94 12.78
N SER A 31 -31.67 5.69 12.24
CA SER A 31 -33.09 5.49 12.55
C SER A 31 -33.71 4.21 11.97
N ILE A 32 -33.05 3.56 11.02
CA ILE A 32 -33.54 2.33 10.35
C ILE A 32 -32.57 1.14 10.49
N CYS A 33 -31.38 1.33 11.06
CA CYS A 33 -30.40 0.26 11.19
C CYS A 33 -30.81 -0.69 12.33
N ASN A 34 -31.13 -1.93 11.98
CA ASN A 34 -31.48 -3.01 12.90
C ASN A 34 -30.26 -3.80 13.40
N ALA A 35 -29.03 -3.27 13.25
CA ALA A 35 -27.83 -3.95 13.69
C ALA A 35 -27.79 -3.97 15.22
N ARG A 36 -27.79 -5.17 15.80
CA ARG A 36 -27.51 -5.36 17.23
C ARG A 36 -26.04 -5.07 17.49
N LYS A 37 -25.70 -4.39 18.60
CA LYS A 37 -24.32 -4.26 19.08
C LYS A 37 -23.75 -5.67 19.26
N GLN A 38 -22.92 -6.11 18.31
CA GLN A 38 -22.12 -7.31 18.46
C GLN A 38 -21.01 -6.99 19.45
N GLU A 39 -20.75 -7.89 20.40
CA GLU A 39 -19.55 -7.81 21.22
C GLU A 39 -18.35 -7.70 20.29
N GLN A 40 -17.55 -6.65 20.51
CA GLN A 40 -16.34 -6.46 19.74
C GLN A 40 -15.33 -7.51 20.19
N PRO A 41 -14.69 -8.25 19.27
CA PRO A 41 -13.62 -9.16 19.65
C PRO A 41 -12.49 -8.42 20.35
N ASP A 42 -11.84 -9.05 21.33
CA ASP A 42 -10.78 -8.45 22.15
C ASP A 42 -9.57 -7.94 21.33
N TYR A 43 -9.40 -8.43 20.10
CA TYR A 43 -8.36 -7.97 19.18
C TYR A 43 -8.73 -6.67 18.44
N ILE A 44 -9.89 -6.06 18.70
CA ILE A 44 -10.28 -4.75 18.18
C ILE A 44 -10.23 -3.72 19.30
N VAL A 45 -9.11 -3.01 19.38
CA VAL A 45 -8.86 -1.95 20.36
C VAL A 45 -8.78 -0.62 19.64
N HIS A 46 -9.71 0.30 19.95
CA HIS A 46 -9.82 1.58 19.27
C HIS A 46 -8.48 2.33 19.31
N ASN A 47 -8.03 2.79 18.14
CA ASN A 47 -6.82 3.58 17.93
C ASN A 47 -5.51 3.00 18.47
N ILE A 48 -5.40 1.70 18.74
CA ILE A 48 -4.17 1.11 19.30
C ILE A 48 -2.93 1.34 18.43
N ASN A 49 -3.10 1.45 17.10
CA ASN A 49 -2.01 1.71 16.16
C ASN A 49 -1.97 3.16 15.67
N ILE A 50 -2.73 4.07 16.29
CA ILE A 50 -2.65 5.51 16.00
C ILE A 50 -1.69 6.13 17.03
N PRO A 51 -0.59 6.78 16.61
CA PRO A 51 0.30 7.43 17.55
C PRO A 51 -0.40 8.63 18.22
N PRO A 52 -0.02 8.99 19.45
CA PRO A 52 -0.38 10.30 19.98
C PRO A 52 0.17 11.38 19.04
N TYR A 53 -0.65 12.36 18.71
CA TYR A 53 -0.30 13.39 17.74
C TYR A 53 -0.72 14.78 18.22
N GLU A 54 0.18 15.74 18.00
CA GLU A 54 -0.10 17.17 18.10
C GLU A 54 0.07 17.79 16.72
N GLU A 55 -0.89 18.62 16.30
CA GLU A 55 -0.90 19.19 14.95
C GLU A 55 0.19 20.24 14.74
N ASP A 56 1.35 19.80 14.26
CA ASP A 56 2.53 20.63 14.05
C ASP A 56 2.60 21.28 12.66
N PHE A 57 1.89 20.73 11.66
CA PHE A 57 1.87 21.28 10.31
C PHE A 57 0.60 20.92 9.52
N LYS A 58 -0.08 21.95 8.99
CA LYS A 58 -1.25 21.78 8.13
C LYS A 58 -0.84 21.44 6.69
N ARG A 59 -1.30 20.31 6.17
CA ARG A 59 -1.04 19.88 4.79
C ARG A 59 -1.54 20.93 3.77
N LEU A 60 -0.67 21.36 2.86
CA LEU A 60 -0.97 22.29 1.77
C LEU A 60 -0.79 21.61 0.39
N PRO A 61 -1.69 21.82 -0.58
CA PRO A 61 -1.47 21.36 -1.95
C PRO A 61 -0.28 22.08 -2.58
N LEU A 62 0.46 21.42 -3.50
CA LEU A 62 1.63 22.02 -4.16
C LEU A 62 1.34 23.38 -4.79
N SER A 63 0.13 23.59 -5.32
CA SER A 63 -0.29 24.86 -5.92
C SER A 63 -0.29 26.06 -4.97
N GLN A 64 -0.20 25.82 -3.66
CA GLN A 64 -0.16 26.85 -2.61
C GLN A 64 1.23 26.97 -1.97
N ILE A 65 2.25 26.31 -2.53
CA ILE A 65 3.62 26.31 -2.02
C ILE A 65 4.51 27.08 -3.00
N LEU A 66 5.46 27.88 -2.50
CA LEU A 66 6.41 28.60 -3.33
C LEU A 66 7.22 27.66 -4.24
N ALA A 67 7.36 28.03 -5.51
CA ALA A 67 8.10 27.27 -6.51
C ALA A 67 9.56 27.09 -6.12
N THR A 68 10.18 28.12 -5.52
CA THR A 68 11.53 28.08 -4.97
C THR A 68 11.67 27.01 -3.88
N LYS A 69 10.69 26.91 -2.98
CA LYS A 69 10.64 25.87 -1.94
C LYS A 69 10.48 24.48 -2.54
N ILE A 70 9.63 24.33 -3.56
CA ILE A 70 9.47 23.05 -4.28
C ILE A 70 10.80 22.63 -4.91
N LEU A 71 11.50 23.54 -5.59
CA LEU A 71 12.81 23.29 -6.21
C LEU A 71 13.86 22.87 -5.16
N GLN A 72 13.94 23.57 -4.03
CA GLN A 72 14.83 23.20 -2.91
C GLN A 72 14.56 21.79 -2.40
N VAL A 73 13.28 21.40 -2.26
CA VAL A 73 12.93 20.04 -1.84
C VAL A 73 13.30 19.01 -2.90
N ILE A 74 13.15 19.33 -4.19
CA ILE A 74 13.57 18.44 -5.29
C ILE A 74 15.09 18.20 -5.23
N GLU A 75 15.88 19.26 -5.06
CA GLU A 75 17.34 19.16 -4.92
C GLU A 75 17.72 18.30 -3.71
N LYS A 76 17.05 18.51 -2.57
CA LYS A 76 17.25 17.73 -1.36
C LYS A 76 16.88 16.25 -1.54
N VAL A 77 15.74 15.96 -2.18
CA VAL A 77 15.34 14.58 -2.50
C VAL A 77 16.37 13.91 -3.41
N ASN A 78 16.88 14.61 -4.42
CA ASN A 78 17.95 14.09 -5.28
C ASN A 78 19.23 13.80 -4.49
N SER A 79 19.67 14.74 -3.64
CA SER A 79 20.87 14.57 -2.81
C SER A 79 20.74 13.40 -1.83
N LEU A 80 19.59 13.27 -1.15
CA LEU A 80 19.33 12.17 -0.23
C LEU A 80 19.23 10.83 -0.98
N TYR A 81 18.62 10.81 -2.16
CA TYR A 81 18.58 9.62 -2.99
C TYR A 81 19.99 9.18 -3.41
N ASP A 82 20.80 10.12 -3.90
CA ASP A 82 22.18 9.82 -4.34
C ASP A 82 23.05 9.35 -3.17
N LYS A 83 22.85 9.93 -1.97
CA LYS A 83 23.59 9.58 -0.76
C LYS A 83 23.23 8.19 -0.20
N TYR A 84 21.95 7.82 -0.19
CA TYR A 84 21.47 6.67 0.57
C TYR A 84 20.93 5.52 -0.28
N LEU A 85 20.52 5.78 -1.52
CA LEU A 85 19.59 4.90 -2.25
C LEU A 85 20.03 4.52 -3.67
N LYS A 86 20.80 5.37 -4.36
CA LYS A 86 21.15 5.19 -5.77
C LYS A 86 21.71 3.80 -6.08
N ASP A 87 22.58 3.29 -5.22
CA ASP A 87 23.23 1.99 -5.40
C ASP A 87 22.74 0.93 -4.38
N ALA A 88 21.74 1.26 -3.56
CA ALA A 88 21.26 0.39 -2.48
C ALA A 88 20.06 -0.48 -2.88
N ILE A 89 19.37 -0.16 -3.98
CA ILE A 89 18.14 -0.83 -4.41
C ILE A 89 18.47 -1.76 -5.56
N ILE A 90 18.46 -3.05 -5.27
CA ILE A 90 18.67 -4.07 -6.29
C ILE A 90 17.37 -4.45 -6.98
N THR A 91 17.47 -4.81 -8.25
CA THR A 91 16.39 -5.49 -8.97
C THR A 91 16.51 -6.97 -8.74
N LEU A 92 15.45 -7.59 -8.22
CA LEU A 92 15.41 -9.03 -8.08
C LEU A 92 15.28 -9.69 -9.46
N PRO A 93 15.88 -10.89 -9.65
CA PRO A 93 15.71 -11.64 -10.88
C PRO A 93 14.23 -11.98 -11.10
N GLU A 94 13.82 -12.05 -12.36
CA GLU A 94 12.50 -12.55 -12.73
C GLU A 94 12.43 -14.05 -12.53
N GLU A 95 11.44 -14.50 -11.77
CA GLU A 95 11.19 -15.91 -11.52
C GLU A 95 10.06 -16.42 -12.42
N PRO A 96 10.04 -17.73 -12.76
CA PRO A 96 8.91 -18.34 -13.45
C PRO A 96 7.62 -18.17 -12.63
N ILE A 97 6.46 -18.24 -13.28
CA ILE A 97 5.18 -18.16 -12.58
C ILE A 97 5.10 -19.28 -11.52
N HIS A 98 4.91 -18.87 -10.27
CA HIS A 98 4.88 -19.75 -9.11
C HIS A 98 3.79 -20.81 -9.27
N LYS A 99 4.07 -22.06 -8.88
CA LYS A 99 3.17 -23.22 -9.06
C LYS A 99 1.74 -22.98 -8.56
N ALA A 100 1.59 -22.30 -7.42
CA ALA A 100 0.28 -22.00 -6.85
C ALA A 100 -0.55 -21.00 -7.69
N VAL A 101 0.10 -20.24 -8.57
CA VAL A 101 -0.52 -19.22 -9.43
C VAL A 101 -0.69 -19.73 -10.87
N LEU A 102 0.08 -20.74 -11.28
CA LEU A 102 0.25 -21.18 -12.67
C LEU A 102 -1.05 -21.55 -13.37
N ASP A 103 -1.92 -22.34 -12.72
CA ASP A 103 -3.21 -22.74 -13.31
C ASP A 103 -4.07 -21.53 -13.65
N GLU A 104 -4.20 -20.60 -12.70
CA GLU A 104 -4.97 -19.38 -12.91
C GLU A 104 -4.31 -18.44 -13.94
N PHE A 105 -2.98 -18.44 -14.01
CA PHE A 105 -2.23 -17.67 -14.99
C PHE A 105 -2.47 -18.14 -16.42
N ASN A 106 -2.60 -19.46 -16.62
CA ASN A 106 -2.81 -20.10 -17.92
C ASN A 106 -4.28 -20.14 -18.36
N GLU A 107 -5.23 -19.69 -17.53
CA GLU A 107 -6.65 -19.60 -17.92
C GLU A 107 -6.80 -18.73 -19.19
N PRO A 108 -7.49 -19.22 -20.24
CA PRO A 108 -7.65 -18.46 -21.48
C PRO A 108 -8.55 -17.24 -21.28
N GLY A 109 -8.33 -16.20 -22.09
CA GLY A 109 -9.17 -14.99 -22.10
C GLY A 109 -8.86 -13.97 -21.00
N ARG A 110 -7.76 -14.12 -20.27
CA ARG A 110 -7.32 -13.11 -19.29
C ARG A 110 -6.79 -11.85 -19.96
N THR A 111 -7.11 -10.71 -19.35
CA THR A 111 -6.52 -9.42 -19.74
C THR A 111 -5.10 -9.27 -19.20
N GLU A 112 -4.25 -8.51 -19.89
CA GLU A 112 -2.92 -8.15 -19.39
C GLU A 112 -2.95 -7.49 -18.01
N SER A 113 -3.99 -6.71 -17.70
CA SER A 113 -4.14 -6.15 -16.35
C SER A 113 -4.29 -7.25 -15.30
N SER A 114 -5.06 -8.30 -15.58
CA SER A 114 -5.15 -9.45 -14.67
C SER A 114 -3.82 -10.19 -14.57
N LEU A 115 -3.13 -10.44 -15.70
CA LEU A 115 -1.86 -11.15 -15.72
C LEU A 115 -0.78 -10.40 -14.93
N ARG A 116 -0.72 -9.06 -15.02
CA ARG A 116 0.18 -8.24 -14.18
C ARG A 116 -0.10 -8.39 -12.68
N HIS A 117 -1.35 -8.54 -12.27
CA HIS A 117 -1.65 -8.85 -10.87
C HIS A 117 -1.17 -10.25 -10.49
N LEU A 118 -1.28 -11.25 -11.36
CA LEU A 118 -0.77 -12.59 -11.09
C LEU A 118 0.77 -12.63 -11.01
N ARG A 119 1.47 -11.97 -11.94
CA ARG A 119 2.95 -11.82 -11.91
C ARG A 119 3.44 -11.21 -10.60
N GLN A 120 2.80 -10.14 -10.13
CA GLN A 120 3.15 -9.53 -8.84
C GLN A 120 2.87 -10.46 -7.64
N ALA A 121 1.78 -11.25 -7.67
CA ALA A 121 1.52 -12.19 -6.58
C ALA A 121 2.54 -13.34 -6.58
N SER A 122 2.80 -13.92 -7.75
CA SER A 122 3.83 -14.93 -7.98
C SER A 122 5.19 -14.50 -7.44
N GLN A 123 5.64 -13.30 -7.80
CA GLN A 123 6.94 -12.79 -7.39
C GLN A 123 7.02 -12.57 -5.88
N LEU A 124 5.96 -12.09 -5.23
CA LEU A 124 5.97 -11.95 -3.77
C LEU A 124 6.04 -13.30 -3.05
N LEU A 125 5.43 -14.36 -3.60
CA LEU A 125 5.57 -15.71 -3.04
C LEU A 125 7.04 -16.17 -3.12
N HIS A 126 7.67 -16.01 -4.29
CA HIS A 126 9.09 -16.33 -4.47
C HIS A 126 9.99 -15.53 -3.51
N VAL A 127 9.73 -14.24 -3.33
CA VAL A 127 10.48 -13.42 -2.38
C VAL A 127 10.39 -13.99 -0.96
N VAL A 128 9.18 -14.34 -0.49
CA VAL A 128 8.99 -14.91 0.85
C VAL A 128 9.74 -16.25 0.98
N GLU A 129 9.71 -17.09 -0.04
CA GLU A 129 10.43 -18.37 -0.09
C GLU A 129 11.94 -18.19 -0.08
N GLN A 130 12.48 -17.30 -0.91
CA GLN A 130 13.92 -17.00 -1.02
C GLN A 130 14.49 -16.34 0.24
N GLN A 131 13.67 -15.59 0.99
CA GLN A 131 14.06 -15.08 2.31
C GLN A 131 14.00 -16.15 3.41
N GLU A 132 13.62 -17.39 3.07
CA GLU A 132 13.44 -18.52 3.98
C GLU A 132 12.38 -18.26 5.06
N LEU A 133 11.38 -17.46 4.74
CA LEU A 133 10.31 -17.11 5.68
C LEU A 133 9.21 -18.17 5.73
N VAL A 134 9.22 -19.13 4.81
CA VAL A 134 8.26 -20.25 4.80
C VAL A 134 8.70 -21.33 5.78
N LYS A 135 8.01 -21.43 6.92
CA LYS A 135 8.25 -22.43 7.98
C LYS A 135 6.94 -23.09 8.42
N SER A 136 7.04 -24.21 9.12
CA SER A 136 5.91 -24.82 9.83
C SER A 136 5.44 -23.92 10.96
N ASN A 137 4.22 -24.17 11.45
CA ASN A 137 3.60 -23.46 12.56
C ASN A 137 3.70 -21.92 12.43
N THR A 138 3.41 -21.41 11.23
CA THR A 138 3.57 -19.99 10.88
C THR A 138 2.24 -19.39 10.47
N CYS A 139 1.91 -18.22 11.01
CA CYS A 139 0.79 -17.41 10.58
C CYS A 139 1.27 -16.39 9.53
N TYR A 140 0.86 -16.58 8.27
CA TYR A 140 1.11 -15.65 7.17
C TYR A 140 -0.02 -14.60 7.14
N VAL A 141 0.30 -13.37 7.54
CA VAL A 141 -0.68 -12.30 7.71
C VAL A 141 -0.62 -11.36 6.51
N GLU A 142 -1.68 -11.33 5.70
CA GLU A 142 -1.84 -10.33 4.64
C GLU A 142 -2.48 -9.06 5.20
N LEU A 143 -1.64 -8.03 5.38
CA LEU A 143 -2.03 -6.73 5.91
C LEU A 143 -2.64 -5.88 4.78
N GLY A 144 -3.93 -5.59 4.87
CA GLY A 144 -4.67 -4.91 3.80
C GLY A 144 -5.00 -5.82 2.62
N ALA A 145 -5.58 -6.98 2.91
CA ALA A 145 -5.76 -8.07 1.96
C ALA A 145 -6.73 -7.76 0.82
N GLY A 146 -7.66 -6.80 0.97
CA GLY A 146 -8.69 -6.50 -0.01
C GLY A 146 -9.40 -7.77 -0.51
N LYS A 147 -9.16 -8.10 -1.80
CA LYS A 147 -9.73 -9.29 -2.47
C LYS A 147 -9.09 -10.63 -2.07
N GLY A 148 -8.02 -10.63 -1.27
CA GLY A 148 -7.35 -11.83 -0.76
C GLY A 148 -6.60 -12.62 -1.83
N HIS A 149 -6.13 -11.97 -2.89
CA HIS A 149 -5.42 -12.68 -3.97
C HIS A 149 -4.10 -13.28 -3.49
N LEU A 150 -3.30 -12.54 -2.71
CA LEU A 150 -2.00 -13.03 -2.27
C LEU A 150 -2.18 -14.16 -1.24
N SER A 151 -3.04 -13.97 -0.24
CA SER A 151 -3.36 -15.00 0.75
C SER A 151 -3.93 -16.27 0.15
N TYR A 152 -4.76 -16.17 -0.90
CA TYR A 152 -5.27 -17.34 -1.60
C TYR A 152 -4.12 -18.22 -2.12
N TYR A 153 -3.14 -17.64 -2.81
CA TYR A 153 -2.00 -18.41 -3.31
C TYR A 153 -1.03 -18.84 -2.21
N ALA A 154 -0.81 -17.99 -1.20
CA ALA A 154 -0.01 -18.33 -0.03
C ALA A 154 -0.57 -19.56 0.71
N TRP A 155 -1.89 -19.66 0.82
CA TRP A 155 -2.54 -20.83 1.41
C TRP A 155 -2.23 -22.12 0.63
N TRP A 156 -2.42 -22.08 -0.70
CA TRP A 156 -2.11 -23.23 -1.57
C TRP A 156 -0.63 -23.59 -1.56
N ALA A 157 0.25 -22.59 -1.45
CA ALA A 157 1.69 -22.78 -1.46
C ALA A 157 2.21 -23.33 -0.13
N TRP A 158 1.71 -22.83 1.01
CA TRP A 158 2.36 -22.99 2.32
C TRP A 158 1.48 -23.60 3.42
N CYS A 159 0.16 -23.60 3.26
CA CYS A 159 -0.78 -23.95 4.35
C CYS A 159 -1.59 -25.23 4.09
N LYS A 160 -1.99 -25.55 2.86
CA LYS A 160 -2.98 -26.62 2.54
C LYS A 160 -2.81 -27.93 3.34
N ASN A 161 -1.59 -28.39 3.55
CA ASN A 161 -1.25 -29.65 4.22
C ASN A 161 -0.27 -29.44 5.39
N THR A 162 -0.35 -28.30 6.07
CA THR A 162 0.55 -27.96 7.19
C THR A 162 -0.23 -27.41 8.37
N ASP A 163 0.46 -27.25 9.51
CA ASP A 163 -0.04 -26.55 10.70
C ASP A 163 0.12 -25.02 10.61
N SER A 164 0.46 -24.50 9.44
CA SER A 164 0.56 -23.06 9.18
C SER A 164 -0.78 -22.47 8.75
N HIS A 165 -0.97 -21.20 9.09
CA HIS A 165 -2.23 -20.49 8.89
C HIS A 165 -2.03 -19.31 7.93
N VAL A 166 -3.06 -18.96 7.17
CA VAL A 166 -3.15 -17.66 6.49
C VAL A 166 -4.20 -16.79 7.17
N LEU A 167 -3.86 -15.52 7.42
CA LEU A 167 -4.75 -14.52 8.01
C LEU A 167 -4.89 -13.32 7.07
N LEU A 168 -6.10 -13.09 6.60
CA LEU A 168 -6.46 -11.94 5.79
C LEU A 168 -7.00 -10.82 6.69
N VAL A 169 -6.38 -9.64 6.65
CA VAL A 169 -6.84 -8.47 7.39
C VAL A 169 -7.25 -7.37 6.41
N ASP A 170 -8.52 -6.95 6.44
CA ASP A 170 -8.99 -5.80 5.66
C ASP A 170 -10.15 -5.07 6.33
N ARG A 171 -10.25 -3.76 6.13
CA ARG A 171 -11.35 -2.93 6.69
C ARG A 171 -12.70 -3.15 5.98
N ALA A 172 -12.66 -3.48 4.69
CA ALA A 172 -13.83 -3.50 3.83
C ALA A 172 -14.48 -4.88 3.76
N SER A 173 -15.82 -4.90 3.80
CA SER A 173 -16.64 -6.08 3.51
C SER A 173 -16.79 -6.26 2.00
N LEU A 174 -15.67 -6.52 1.34
CA LEU A 174 -15.69 -6.96 -0.03
C LEU A 174 -16.12 -8.44 -0.04
N ARG A 175 -17.44 -8.71 -0.03
CA ARG A 175 -18.04 -10.06 -0.17
C ARG A 175 -17.48 -10.73 -1.43
N HIS A 176 -16.51 -11.63 -1.33
CA HIS A 176 -15.79 -12.09 -2.52
C HIS A 176 -15.57 -13.59 -2.63
N LYS A 177 -15.74 -14.04 -3.88
CA LYS A 177 -15.79 -15.42 -4.40
C LYS A 177 -14.62 -16.33 -4.00
N ARG A 178 -13.48 -15.81 -3.55
CA ARG A 178 -12.29 -16.62 -3.23
C ARG A 178 -12.33 -17.24 -1.85
N ASP A 179 -12.93 -16.55 -0.88
CA ASP A 179 -13.21 -17.14 0.44
C ASP A 179 -14.16 -18.34 0.28
N ASN A 180 -15.11 -18.23 -0.66
CA ASN A 180 -15.94 -19.36 -1.06
C ASN A 180 -15.13 -20.46 -1.72
N LYS A 181 -14.18 -20.18 -2.63
CA LYS A 181 -13.29 -21.22 -3.21
C LYS A 181 -12.46 -21.95 -2.15
N LEU A 182 -11.95 -21.25 -1.13
CA LEU A 182 -11.24 -21.87 -0.01
C LEU A 182 -12.19 -22.71 0.86
N ARG A 183 -13.47 -22.31 1.00
CA ARG A 183 -14.51 -23.11 1.67
C ARG A 183 -15.09 -24.26 0.81
N ASP A 184 -15.11 -24.11 -0.52
CA ASP A 184 -15.66 -25.02 -1.54
C ASP A 184 -14.65 -26.08 -1.98
N SER A 185 -13.38 -25.94 -1.63
CA SER A 185 -12.42 -27.06 -1.63
C SER A 185 -12.89 -28.23 -0.74
N ARG A 186 -13.94 -28.05 0.07
CA ARG A 186 -14.66 -29.11 0.80
C ARG A 186 -15.70 -29.84 -0.05
N TYR A 187 -16.12 -29.31 -1.19
CA TYR A 187 -17.24 -29.85 -2.00
C TYR A 187 -16.81 -30.87 -3.07
N ASN A 188 -15.51 -30.94 -3.38
CA ASN A 188 -14.93 -31.93 -4.32
C ASN A 188 -14.22 -33.10 -3.62
N LYS A 189 -14.69 -33.49 -2.43
CA LYS A 189 -14.15 -34.66 -1.71
C LYS A 189 -15.04 -35.88 -1.96
N SER A 190 -14.42 -36.99 -2.38
CA SER A 190 -14.97 -38.33 -2.27
C SER A 190 -15.21 -38.67 -0.80
N THR A 191 -16.17 -39.55 -0.56
CA THR A 191 -16.75 -39.93 0.73
C THR A 191 -15.75 -40.48 1.77
N GLU A 192 -14.48 -40.69 1.41
CA GLU A 192 -13.43 -41.26 2.26
C GLU A 192 -12.68 -40.21 3.12
N ASP A 193 -12.75 -38.92 2.78
CA ASP A 193 -11.98 -37.86 3.44
C ASP A 193 -12.69 -37.19 4.65
N LEU A 194 -13.88 -37.67 5.02
CA LEU A 194 -14.76 -37.09 6.04
C LEU A 194 -14.26 -37.28 7.48
N ASN A 195 -13.24 -38.12 7.70
CA ASN A 195 -12.66 -38.41 9.02
C ASN A 195 -11.37 -37.62 9.32
N SER A 196 -10.94 -36.72 8.44
CA SER A 196 -9.88 -35.75 8.79
C SER A 196 -10.52 -34.51 9.42
N GLU A 197 -10.26 -34.26 10.71
CA GLU A 197 -10.47 -32.96 11.36
C GLU A 197 -9.52 -31.91 10.74
N ASN A 198 -9.60 -31.68 9.43
CA ASN A 198 -8.81 -30.66 8.74
C ASN A 198 -9.28 -29.29 9.21
N GLN A 199 -8.63 -28.79 10.26
CA GLN A 199 -8.74 -27.43 10.76
C GLN A 199 -8.64 -26.46 9.59
N ASN A 200 -9.67 -25.63 9.42
CA ASN A 200 -9.66 -24.56 8.42
C ASN A 200 -8.58 -23.53 8.82
N ASN A 201 -7.39 -23.66 8.24
CA ASN A 201 -6.24 -22.80 8.48
C ASN A 201 -6.23 -21.53 7.62
N SER A 202 -7.37 -21.16 7.04
CA SER A 202 -7.60 -19.88 6.38
C SER A 202 -8.58 -19.02 7.16
N HIS A 203 -8.12 -17.85 7.60
CA HIS A 203 -8.85 -16.92 8.45
C HIS A 203 -8.97 -15.57 7.77
N ARG A 204 -10.14 -14.93 7.83
CA ARG A 204 -10.32 -13.54 7.41
C ARG A 204 -10.97 -12.76 8.53
N ILE A 205 -10.34 -11.67 8.96
CA ILE A 205 -10.92 -10.73 9.91
C ILE A 205 -11.20 -9.40 9.22
N ARG A 206 -12.32 -8.79 9.61
CA ARG A 206 -12.66 -7.44 9.21
C ARG A 206 -12.21 -6.47 10.29
N ALA A 207 -11.08 -5.83 10.05
CA ALA A 207 -10.48 -4.90 11.00
C ALA A 207 -9.82 -3.75 10.25
N ASP A 208 -10.00 -2.53 10.76
CA ASP A 208 -9.11 -1.44 10.40
C ASP A 208 -7.77 -1.68 11.11
N LEU A 209 -6.66 -1.58 10.37
CA LEU A 209 -5.33 -1.73 10.93
C LEU A 209 -5.04 -0.70 12.02
N ALA A 210 -5.71 0.47 12.01
CA ALA A 210 -5.63 1.45 13.07
C ALA A 210 -6.11 0.93 14.45
N HIS A 211 -6.94 -0.12 14.46
CA HIS A 211 -7.59 -0.66 15.66
C HIS A 211 -7.24 -2.12 15.96
N LEU A 212 -6.41 -2.75 15.13
CA LEU A 212 -6.12 -4.17 15.25
C LEU A 212 -5.00 -4.43 16.25
N TRP A 213 -5.30 -5.22 17.29
CA TRP A 213 -4.29 -5.83 18.14
C TRP A 213 -3.95 -7.22 17.62
N LEU A 214 -2.93 -7.31 16.76
CA LEU A 214 -2.60 -8.55 16.03
C LEU A 214 -2.34 -9.75 16.95
N ASP A 215 -1.67 -9.52 18.08
CA ASP A 215 -1.32 -10.56 19.05
C ASP A 215 -2.54 -11.29 19.63
N LYS A 216 -3.68 -10.61 19.75
CA LYS A 216 -4.93 -11.16 20.30
C LYS A 216 -5.77 -11.91 19.26
N VAL A 217 -5.33 -11.96 18.00
CA VAL A 217 -6.08 -12.67 16.96
C VAL A 217 -5.86 -14.18 17.13
N PRO A 218 -6.92 -15.01 17.25
CA PRO A 218 -6.77 -16.44 17.51
C PRO A 218 -5.87 -17.18 16.52
N ALA A 219 -5.97 -16.85 15.23
CA ALA A 219 -5.13 -17.44 14.19
C ALA A 219 -3.63 -17.11 14.33
N VAL A 220 -3.31 -15.97 14.95
CA VAL A 220 -1.93 -15.58 15.25
C VAL A 220 -1.46 -16.29 16.52
N GLN A 221 -2.32 -16.43 17.53
CA GLN A 221 -2.01 -17.16 18.78
C GLN A 221 -1.82 -18.66 18.57
N ALA A 222 -2.47 -19.24 17.56
CA ALA A 222 -2.32 -20.65 17.18
C ALA A 222 -0.94 -20.99 16.55
N CYS A 223 -0.12 -19.98 16.23
CA CYS A 223 1.17 -20.16 15.58
C CYS A 223 2.32 -19.58 16.41
N ASN A 224 3.48 -20.23 16.34
CA ASN A 224 4.72 -19.82 17.00
C ASN A 224 5.46 -18.72 16.22
N ARG A 225 5.17 -18.60 14.92
CA ARG A 225 5.82 -17.66 14.01
C ARG A 225 4.80 -16.82 13.27
N VAL A 226 5.22 -15.61 12.91
CA VAL A 226 4.42 -14.66 12.13
C VAL A 226 5.25 -14.13 10.95
N VAL A 227 4.63 -14.07 9.78
CA VAL A 227 5.21 -13.42 8.60
C VAL A 227 4.19 -12.43 8.05
N GLY A 228 4.59 -11.16 7.92
CA GLY A 228 3.74 -10.12 7.35
C GLY A 228 3.94 -10.01 5.85
N VAL A 229 2.84 -10.02 5.08
CA VAL A 229 2.87 -9.75 3.64
C VAL A 229 1.84 -8.69 3.27
N ALA A 230 2.08 -7.92 2.21
CA ALA A 230 1.06 -6.99 1.70
C ALA A 230 1.21 -6.68 0.21
N LYS A 231 0.07 -6.63 -0.48
CA LYS A 231 -0.06 -6.14 -1.86
C LYS A 231 -1.49 -5.64 -2.14
N HIS A 232 -1.77 -4.34 -2.23
CA HIS A 232 -0.90 -3.18 -2.13
C HIS A 232 -1.36 -2.35 -0.95
N LEU A 233 -0.43 -1.96 -0.09
CA LEU A 233 -0.77 -1.20 1.10
C LEU A 233 -0.60 0.30 0.83
N CYS A 234 -1.67 1.06 1.07
CA CYS A 234 -1.81 2.44 0.59
C CYS A 234 -1.64 3.46 1.72
N GLY A 235 -0.73 4.43 1.55
CA GLY A 235 -0.63 5.59 2.42
C GLY A 235 -0.45 5.21 3.90
N VAL A 236 -1.26 5.81 4.78
CA VAL A 236 -1.24 5.58 6.24
C VAL A 236 -1.49 4.13 6.65
N ALA A 237 -2.13 3.32 5.81
CA ALA A 237 -2.37 1.90 6.12
C ALA A 237 -1.04 1.14 6.25
N THR A 238 0.00 1.54 5.52
CA THR A 238 1.34 0.96 5.65
C THR A 238 1.92 1.21 7.02
N ASP A 239 1.74 2.42 7.54
CA ASP A 239 2.25 2.81 8.84
C ASP A 239 1.45 2.15 9.98
N TYR A 240 0.14 1.96 9.82
CA TYR A 240 -0.66 1.16 10.75
C TYR A 240 -0.30 -0.32 10.74
N ALA A 241 -0.08 -0.92 9.56
CA ALA A 241 0.39 -2.29 9.43
C ALA A 241 1.73 -2.50 10.12
N LEU A 242 2.68 -1.59 9.92
CA LEU A 242 3.99 -1.65 10.56
C LEU A 242 3.86 -1.58 12.08
N ARG A 243 3.09 -0.63 12.65
CA ARG A 243 2.85 -0.59 14.11
C ARG A 243 2.18 -1.88 14.62
N CYS A 244 1.18 -2.36 13.90
CA CYS A 244 0.43 -3.56 14.23
C CYS A 244 1.35 -4.80 14.34
N ILE A 245 2.18 -5.05 13.32
CA ILE A 245 3.08 -6.22 13.28
C ILE A 245 4.39 -6.03 14.06
N THR A 246 4.76 -4.80 14.42
CA THR A 246 5.96 -4.53 15.24
C THR A 246 5.65 -4.21 16.69
N SER A 247 4.40 -4.40 17.13
CA SER A 247 4.05 -4.28 18.56
C SER A 247 4.85 -5.27 19.41
N GLU A 248 5.31 -4.84 20.58
CA GLU A 248 6.27 -5.58 21.42
C GLU A 248 5.89 -7.06 21.63
N VAL A 249 4.60 -7.31 21.86
CA VAL A 249 4.09 -8.67 22.12
C VAL A 249 4.12 -9.54 20.87
N VAL A 250 3.80 -9.06 19.68
CA VAL A 250 3.85 -9.93 18.48
C VAL A 250 5.27 -9.99 17.89
N LEU A 251 6.07 -8.94 18.07
CA LEU A 251 7.37 -8.74 17.42
C LEU A 251 8.36 -9.89 17.65
N HIS A 252 8.33 -10.54 18.82
CA HIS A 252 9.21 -11.67 19.12
C HIS A 252 8.91 -12.93 18.27
N ARG A 253 7.70 -13.04 17.73
CA ARG A 253 7.30 -14.14 16.82
C ARG A 253 7.45 -13.79 15.35
N VAL A 254 7.71 -12.51 15.02
CA VAL A 254 7.78 -12.05 13.64
C VAL A 254 9.13 -12.42 13.03
N MET A 255 9.11 -13.35 12.08
CA MET A 255 10.29 -13.81 11.34
C MET A 255 10.68 -12.84 10.21
N GLY A 256 9.69 -12.17 9.62
CA GLY A 256 9.95 -11.23 8.55
C GLY A 256 8.68 -10.58 7.99
N ILE A 257 8.91 -9.57 7.16
CA ILE A 257 7.90 -8.71 6.59
C ILE A 257 8.26 -8.43 5.13
N VAL A 258 7.31 -8.62 4.21
CA VAL A 258 7.46 -8.35 2.77
C VAL A 258 6.30 -7.46 2.30
N LEU A 259 6.56 -6.16 2.08
CA LEU A 259 5.51 -5.17 1.77
C LEU A 259 5.73 -4.51 0.41
N ALA A 260 4.82 -4.73 -0.53
CA ALA A 260 4.71 -3.92 -1.74
C ALA A 260 3.94 -2.62 -1.40
N THR A 261 4.68 -1.53 -1.20
CA THR A 261 4.15 -0.21 -0.85
C THR A 261 3.56 0.49 -2.07
N CYS A 262 2.51 1.31 -1.86
CA CYS A 262 1.95 2.14 -2.93
C CYS A 262 1.23 3.38 -2.37
N CYS A 263 0.79 4.25 -3.27
CA CYS A 263 -0.03 5.42 -2.94
C CYS A 263 0.58 6.35 -1.88
N HIS A 264 1.88 6.62 -1.94
CA HIS A 264 2.58 7.53 -1.01
C HIS A 264 1.98 8.94 -0.92
N HIS A 265 1.25 9.39 -1.94
CA HIS A 265 0.50 10.65 -1.93
C HIS A 265 -0.59 10.70 -0.84
N ARG A 266 -0.96 9.54 -0.26
CA ARG A 266 -1.91 9.38 0.85
C ARG A 266 -1.22 9.23 2.20
N CYS A 267 0.12 9.33 2.27
CA CYS A 267 0.79 9.42 3.55
C CYS A 267 0.36 10.70 4.27
N GLU A 268 0.11 10.56 5.56
CA GLU A 268 -0.16 11.68 6.44
C GLU A 268 0.96 11.71 7.46
N ARG A 269 1.65 12.85 7.55
CA ARG A 269 2.79 13.01 8.46
C ARG A 269 2.47 12.55 9.89
N PRO A 270 1.32 12.90 10.49
CA PRO A 270 0.97 12.49 11.86
C PRO A 270 1.06 10.97 12.07
N MET A 271 0.63 10.23 11.05
CA MET A 271 0.51 8.79 11.07
C MET A 271 1.74 8.09 10.52
N TYR A 272 2.65 8.81 9.87
CA TYR A 272 3.83 8.25 9.24
C TYR A 272 4.81 7.74 10.31
N ILE A 273 5.13 6.44 10.25
CA ILE A 273 5.83 5.75 11.35
C ILE A 273 7.29 6.18 11.49
N ALA A 274 7.87 6.70 10.40
CA ALA A 274 9.29 6.97 10.28
C ALA A 274 9.64 8.47 10.31
N ASN A 275 8.80 9.32 10.90
CA ASN A 275 9.05 10.77 11.00
C ASN A 275 10.44 11.08 11.56
N LYS A 276 10.84 10.43 12.67
CA LYS A 276 12.13 10.68 13.32
C LYS A 276 13.32 10.47 12.36
N TYR A 277 13.25 9.48 11.47
CA TYR A 277 14.34 9.20 10.53
C TYR A 277 14.40 10.22 9.39
N LEU A 278 13.25 10.67 8.90
CA LEU A 278 13.22 11.75 7.90
C LEU A 278 13.76 13.04 8.52
N GLN A 279 13.40 13.36 9.76
CA GLN A 279 13.93 14.50 10.50
C GLN A 279 15.44 14.41 10.73
N ASN A 280 15.96 13.23 11.07
CA ASN A 280 17.40 12.99 11.21
C ASN A 280 18.16 13.16 9.87
N MET A 281 17.49 12.92 8.74
CA MET A 281 18.01 13.25 7.40
C MET A 281 17.80 14.73 7.01
N GLY A 282 17.33 15.55 7.95
CA GLY A 282 17.11 16.98 7.81
C GLY A 282 15.76 17.34 7.17
N ILE A 283 14.85 16.40 6.91
CA ILE A 283 13.55 16.68 6.30
C ILE A 283 12.59 17.26 7.35
N THR A 284 12.17 18.49 7.16
CA THR A 284 11.21 19.20 8.02
C THR A 284 9.75 18.78 7.73
N ALA A 285 8.82 19.19 8.59
CA ALA A 285 7.39 18.92 8.39
C ALA A 285 6.83 19.55 7.11
N GLU A 286 7.27 20.77 6.79
CA GLU A 286 6.91 21.48 5.56
C GLU A 286 7.46 20.77 4.32
N GLU A 287 8.73 20.33 4.36
CA GLU A 287 9.34 19.59 3.25
C GLU A 287 8.68 18.22 3.05
N PHE A 288 8.29 17.53 4.12
CA PHE A 288 7.49 16.31 4.03
C PHE A 288 6.19 16.54 3.26
N ASN A 289 5.49 17.65 3.52
CA ASN A 289 4.27 18.01 2.78
C ASN A 289 4.55 18.17 1.27
N VAL A 290 5.67 18.77 0.90
CA VAL A 290 6.12 18.86 -0.50
C VAL A 290 6.44 17.48 -1.08
N ILE A 291 7.18 16.63 -0.34
CA ILE A 291 7.54 15.27 -0.74
C ILE A 291 6.26 14.46 -1.06
N VAL A 292 5.26 14.48 -0.17
CA VAL A 292 3.97 13.81 -0.40
C VAL A 292 3.20 14.41 -1.59
N GLY A 293 3.45 15.67 -1.95
CA GLY A 293 2.94 16.26 -3.18
C GLY A 293 3.63 15.73 -4.44
N ILE A 294 4.96 15.70 -4.47
CA ILE A 294 5.74 15.33 -5.68
C ILE A 294 5.72 13.83 -5.97
N VAL A 295 5.49 12.96 -4.97
CA VAL A 295 5.38 11.50 -5.21
C VAL A 295 4.27 11.13 -6.20
N SER A 296 3.24 11.97 -6.38
CA SER A 296 2.21 11.71 -7.37
C SER A 296 2.76 11.76 -8.80
N TRP A 297 3.82 12.54 -9.03
CA TRP A 297 4.46 12.67 -10.34
C TRP A 297 5.02 11.36 -10.89
N ALA A 298 5.34 10.40 -10.03
CA ALA A 298 5.82 9.07 -10.44
C ALA A 298 4.81 8.28 -11.30
N THR A 299 3.52 8.60 -11.17
CA THR A 299 2.41 7.83 -11.79
C THR A 299 1.40 8.72 -12.49
N CYS A 300 1.54 10.04 -12.39
CA CYS A 300 0.75 10.97 -13.19
C CYS A 300 1.14 10.76 -14.66
N GLY A 301 0.30 10.09 -15.44
CA GLY A 301 0.41 10.18 -16.89
C GLY A 301 0.23 11.63 -17.35
N ASP A 302 0.56 11.90 -18.62
CA ASP A 302 0.40 13.17 -19.36
C ASP A 302 -0.98 13.87 -19.27
N GLY A 303 -1.95 13.35 -18.51
CA GLY A 303 -3.31 13.84 -18.39
C GLY A 303 -4.17 13.62 -19.64
N ARG A 304 -3.63 12.94 -20.68
CA ARG A 304 -4.34 12.64 -21.92
C ARG A 304 -5.13 11.33 -21.75
N SER A 305 -6.39 11.34 -22.21
CA SER A 305 -7.23 10.15 -22.26
C SER A 305 -6.52 9.03 -23.05
N ARG A 306 -6.69 7.77 -22.64
CA ARG A 306 -6.19 6.59 -23.38
C ARG A 306 -6.60 6.61 -24.86
N GLN A 307 -7.76 7.18 -25.19
CA GLN A 307 -8.24 7.33 -26.57
C GLN A 307 -7.39 8.28 -27.42
N ARG A 308 -6.85 9.35 -26.83
CA ARG A 308 -6.00 10.34 -27.54
C ARG A 308 -4.62 9.76 -27.86
N ARG A 309 -4.11 8.90 -26.97
CA ARG A 309 -2.80 8.25 -27.12
C ARG A 309 -2.79 7.20 -28.25
N SER A 310 -3.94 6.60 -28.56
CA SER A 310 -4.11 5.69 -29.69
C SER A 310 -4.34 6.38 -31.04
N GLN A 311 -4.66 7.68 -31.05
CA GLN A 311 -4.88 8.46 -32.30
C GLN A 311 -3.60 9.15 -32.79
N GLU A 312 -2.65 9.46 -31.90
CA GLU A 312 -1.39 10.14 -32.26
C GLU A 312 -0.34 9.20 -32.89
N THR A 313 -0.42 7.88 -32.67
CA THR A 313 0.43 6.90 -33.40
C THR A 313 0.16 6.87 -34.92
N GLU A 314 -0.90 7.51 -35.40
CA GLU A 314 -1.25 7.58 -36.83
C GLU A 314 -1.15 8.99 -37.43
N THR A 315 -0.82 10.03 -36.66
CA THR A 315 -0.89 11.45 -37.13
C THR A 315 0.38 12.28 -36.93
N GLU A 316 1.55 11.67 -36.71
CA GLU A 316 2.85 12.37 -36.86
C GLU A 316 3.24 12.59 -38.33
N LYS A 317 2.37 13.27 -39.08
CA LYS A 317 2.69 14.04 -40.29
C LYS A 317 1.61 15.12 -40.45
N ASP A 318 1.78 16.25 -39.77
CA ASP A 318 1.75 17.58 -40.39
C ASP A 318 1.49 18.72 -39.39
N ASN A 319 2.33 19.74 -39.55
CA ASN A 319 2.14 21.16 -39.29
C ASN A 319 2.27 21.75 -37.87
N ASN A 320 3.39 22.48 -37.75
CA ASN A 320 3.55 23.73 -37.00
C ASN A 320 2.32 24.63 -37.06
N THR A 321 1.91 25.17 -35.92
CA THR A 321 1.55 26.59 -35.83
C THR A 321 1.62 27.08 -34.38
N SER A 322 2.34 28.19 -34.23
CA SER A 322 2.46 29.03 -33.04
C SER A 322 1.15 29.74 -32.73
N ASP A 323 0.76 29.82 -31.46
CA ASP A 323 -0.14 30.88 -31.02
C ASP A 323 0.30 31.42 -29.64
N MET A 324 0.81 32.65 -29.69
CA MET A 324 1.02 33.51 -28.53
C MET A 324 -0.31 34.14 -28.14
N ASN A 325 -0.59 34.27 -26.85
CA ASN A 325 -1.51 35.30 -26.36
C ASN A 325 -1.04 35.80 -24.99
N GLU A 326 -0.57 37.04 -25.00
CA GLU A 326 -0.40 37.90 -23.84
C GLU A 326 -1.76 38.36 -23.30
N LYS A 327 -1.87 38.56 -21.98
CA LYS A 327 -2.60 39.69 -21.39
C LYS A 327 -2.30 39.87 -19.90
N GLU A 328 -1.56 40.95 -19.65
CA GLU A 328 -1.67 42.02 -18.64
C GLU A 328 -1.93 41.77 -17.14
N ALA A 329 -1.28 42.65 -16.39
CA ALA A 329 -0.96 42.62 -14.98
C ALA A 329 -1.88 43.50 -14.11
N GLY A 330 -1.96 43.14 -12.81
CA GLY A 330 -2.48 43.99 -11.74
C GLY A 330 -2.33 43.36 -10.35
N ASN A 331 -1.29 43.82 -9.61
CA ASN A 331 -1.00 43.83 -8.15
C ASN A 331 -1.95 43.09 -7.17
N THR A 332 -1.53 42.41 -6.09
CA THR A 332 -0.30 42.44 -5.27
C THR A 332 -0.27 41.15 -4.43
N THR A 333 0.93 40.61 -4.18
CA THR A 333 1.34 39.21 -3.87
C THR A 333 1.61 38.40 -5.14
N LEU A 334 2.87 37.97 -5.33
CA LEU A 334 3.40 37.28 -6.50
C LEU A 334 2.66 35.94 -6.72
N ALA A 335 1.47 35.99 -7.30
CA ALA A 335 0.70 34.82 -7.73
C ALA A 335 1.45 34.00 -8.80
N GLY A 336 2.51 34.57 -9.40
CA GLY A 336 3.45 33.89 -10.29
C GLY A 336 4.38 32.90 -9.57
N ASP A 337 4.63 33.01 -8.27
CA ASP A 337 5.67 32.20 -7.63
C ASP A 337 5.15 30.96 -6.91
N LEU A 338 3.83 30.73 -6.89
CA LEU A 338 3.23 29.56 -6.23
C LEU A 338 2.97 28.41 -7.21
N GLY A 339 3.17 27.20 -6.71
CA GLY A 339 2.90 25.97 -7.45
C GLY A 339 3.98 25.59 -8.44
N THR A 340 3.59 24.70 -9.35
CA THR A 340 4.51 24.02 -10.28
C THR A 340 4.41 24.57 -11.70
N LYS A 341 3.61 25.63 -11.93
CA LYS A 341 3.34 26.18 -13.26
C LYS A 341 4.59 26.78 -13.90
N ASN A 342 5.38 27.50 -13.10
CA ASN A 342 6.60 28.16 -13.54
C ASN A 342 7.88 27.30 -13.35
N ILE A 343 7.71 26.06 -12.89
CA ILE A 343 8.80 25.09 -12.76
C ILE A 343 8.97 24.35 -14.09
N LYS A 344 10.02 24.69 -14.83
CA LYS A 344 10.38 24.05 -16.11
C LYS A 344 11.07 22.70 -15.87
N ILE A 345 10.27 21.67 -15.58
CA ILE A 345 10.72 20.27 -15.45
C ILE A 345 9.90 19.42 -16.42
N SER A 346 10.57 18.61 -17.23
CA SER A 346 9.91 17.72 -18.20
C SER A 346 9.06 16.66 -17.50
N GLN A 347 8.12 16.06 -18.23
CA GLN A 347 7.30 14.97 -17.69
C GLN A 347 8.17 13.79 -17.21
N GLU A 348 9.18 13.41 -17.99
CA GLU A 348 10.12 12.34 -17.63
C GLU A 348 10.89 12.66 -16.35
N GLN A 349 11.39 13.90 -16.21
CA GLN A 349 12.08 14.34 -15.01
C GLN A 349 11.16 14.33 -13.79
N ARG A 350 9.89 14.76 -13.95
CA ARG A 350 8.89 14.69 -12.88
C ARG A 350 8.66 13.26 -12.42
N GLU A 351 8.58 12.31 -13.35
CA GLU A 351 8.43 10.89 -13.03
C GLU A 351 9.63 10.35 -12.26
N ILE A 352 10.86 10.70 -12.67
CA ILE A 352 12.10 10.33 -11.97
C ILE A 352 12.10 10.90 -10.54
N ILE A 353 11.81 12.20 -10.39
CA ILE A 353 11.75 12.88 -9.09
C ILE A 353 10.70 12.24 -8.19
N GLY A 354 9.52 11.97 -8.73
CA GLY A 354 8.44 11.30 -8.00
C GLY A 354 8.85 9.91 -7.52
N ARG A 355 9.54 9.13 -8.35
CA ARG A 355 10.07 7.81 -7.99
C ARG A 355 11.11 7.90 -6.86
N LYS A 356 12.06 8.83 -6.95
CA LYS A 356 13.04 9.08 -5.88
C LYS A 356 12.36 9.46 -4.56
N ALA A 357 11.36 10.34 -4.61
CA ALA A 357 10.60 10.76 -3.44
C ALA A 357 9.83 9.60 -2.78
N LYS A 358 9.26 8.68 -3.57
CA LYS A 358 8.55 7.49 -3.05
C LYS A 358 9.51 6.59 -2.28
N VAL A 359 10.63 6.27 -2.90
CA VAL A 359 11.67 5.43 -2.31
C VAL A 359 12.23 6.06 -1.04
N LEU A 360 12.41 7.38 -0.99
CA LEU A 360 12.86 8.07 0.23
C LEU A 360 11.89 7.90 1.40
N LEU A 361 10.58 7.93 1.15
CA LEU A 361 9.56 7.62 2.16
C LEU A 361 9.59 6.14 2.57
N ASP A 362 9.91 5.21 1.68
CA ASP A 362 10.05 3.81 2.09
C ASP A 362 11.38 3.54 2.80
N TYR A 363 12.43 4.31 2.51
CA TYR A 363 13.70 4.23 3.21
C TYR A 363 13.56 4.61 4.69
N GLY A 364 12.75 5.62 5.01
CA GLY A 364 12.39 5.90 6.40
C GLY A 364 11.79 4.68 7.11
N ARG A 365 10.89 3.94 6.43
CA ARG A 365 10.28 2.71 6.96
C ARG A 365 11.28 1.57 7.09
N VAL A 366 12.26 1.48 6.19
CA VAL A 366 13.40 0.55 6.32
C VAL A 366 14.22 0.87 7.57
N LEU A 367 14.55 2.14 7.81
CA LEU A 367 15.28 2.55 9.01
C LEU A 367 14.50 2.24 10.29
N TYR A 368 13.18 2.45 10.27
CA TYR A 368 12.29 2.00 11.35
C TYR A 368 12.40 0.50 11.62
N LEU A 369 12.32 -0.32 10.57
CA LEU A 369 12.42 -1.77 10.71
C LEU A 369 13.80 -2.20 11.20
N LYS A 370 14.88 -1.52 10.81
CA LYS A 370 16.22 -1.78 11.34
C LYS A 370 16.28 -1.55 12.85
N ASP A 371 15.71 -0.46 13.36
CA ASP A 371 15.63 -0.22 14.81
C ASP A 371 14.77 -1.27 15.53
N CYS A 372 13.80 -1.90 14.85
CA CYS A 372 13.02 -3.03 15.38
C CYS A 372 13.76 -4.39 15.33
N GLY A 373 15.05 -4.40 14.96
CA GLY A 373 15.89 -5.60 14.92
C GLY A 373 15.72 -6.46 13.66
N PHE A 374 15.37 -5.84 12.53
CA PHE A 374 15.30 -6.52 11.23
C PHE A 374 16.49 -6.12 10.33
N ASP A 375 17.00 -7.07 9.54
CA ASP A 375 17.72 -6.75 8.32
C ASP A 375 16.70 -6.34 7.25
N ALA A 376 16.58 -5.02 7.04
CA ALA A 376 15.59 -4.43 6.15
C ALA A 376 16.23 -3.69 4.97
N ARG A 377 15.64 -3.86 3.79
CA ARG A 377 16.08 -3.22 2.53
C ARG A 377 14.94 -2.99 1.55
N LEU A 378 15.18 -2.12 0.57
CA LEU A 378 14.31 -1.91 -0.58
C LEU A 378 14.81 -2.73 -1.76
N VAL A 379 13.88 -3.27 -2.55
CA VAL A 379 14.17 -3.95 -3.80
C VAL A 379 13.15 -3.57 -4.87
N HIS A 380 13.56 -3.62 -6.14
CA HIS A 380 12.60 -3.71 -7.24
C HIS A 380 12.19 -5.17 -7.37
N TYR A 381 10.97 -5.50 -6.92
CA TYR A 381 10.52 -6.90 -6.91
C TYR A 381 10.03 -7.34 -8.28
N VAL A 382 9.44 -6.45 -9.09
CA VAL A 382 9.01 -6.73 -10.48
C VAL A 382 9.52 -5.66 -11.45
N PRO A 383 9.53 -5.93 -12.77
CA PRO A 383 9.80 -4.90 -13.77
C PRO A 383 8.73 -3.81 -13.79
N THR A 384 9.09 -2.61 -14.25
CA THR A 384 8.16 -1.47 -14.41
C THR A 384 7.06 -1.73 -15.45
N SER A 385 7.29 -2.64 -16.40
CA SER A 385 6.29 -3.13 -17.36
C SER A 385 5.14 -3.88 -16.67
N VAL A 386 5.40 -4.51 -15.52
CA VAL A 386 4.39 -5.21 -14.70
C VAL A 386 3.68 -4.24 -13.77
N SER A 387 4.41 -3.35 -13.09
CA SER A 387 3.84 -2.34 -12.20
C SER A 387 4.73 -1.11 -12.11
N LEU A 388 4.14 0.09 -12.14
CA LEU A 388 4.87 1.32 -11.80
C LEU A 388 5.16 1.44 -10.30
N GLU A 389 4.43 0.67 -9.47
CA GLU A 389 4.65 0.52 -8.03
C GLU A 389 5.42 -0.80 -7.80
N ASN A 390 6.66 -0.84 -8.25
CA ASN A 390 7.49 -2.05 -8.27
C ASN A 390 8.52 -2.14 -7.14
N VAL A 391 8.44 -1.27 -6.14
CA VAL A 391 9.32 -1.31 -4.97
C VAL A 391 8.68 -2.15 -3.87
N CYS A 392 9.50 -2.95 -3.20
CA CYS A 392 9.11 -3.77 -2.06
C CYS A 392 10.08 -3.54 -0.90
N ILE A 393 9.55 -3.48 0.33
CA ILE A 393 10.34 -3.58 1.55
C ILE A 393 10.44 -5.06 1.91
N ILE A 394 11.67 -5.55 2.05
CA ILE A 394 11.96 -6.86 2.62
C ILE A 394 12.63 -6.62 3.97
N ALA A 395 12.12 -7.23 5.03
CA ALA A 395 12.70 -7.19 6.36
C ALA A 395 12.73 -8.59 6.96
N LYS A 396 13.91 -9.15 7.23
CA LYS A 396 14.10 -10.46 7.88
C LYS A 396 14.60 -10.23 9.30
N LYS A 397 14.04 -10.92 10.29
CA LYS A 397 14.48 -10.77 11.68
C LYS A 397 15.94 -11.22 11.78
N LEU A 398 16.79 -10.42 12.42
CA LEU A 398 18.16 -10.82 12.72
C LEU A 398 18.09 -11.96 13.75
N SER A 399 18.70 -13.10 13.43
CA SER A 399 18.72 -14.31 14.27
C SER A 399 19.57 -14.13 15.50
#